data_AF-A0A956QE13-F1
#
_entry.id   AF-A0A956QE13-F1
#
_cell.length_a   1.000
_cell.length_b   1.000
_cell.length_c   1.000
_cell.angle_alpha   90.00
_cell.angle_beta   90.00
_cell.angle_gamma   90.00
#
_symmetry.space_group_name_H-M   'P 1'
#
loop_
_entity.id
_entity.type
_entity.pdbx_description
1 polymer ?
#
loop_
_entity_poly.entity_id
_entity_poly.type
_entity_poly.pdbx_seq_one_letter_code
_entity_poly.pdbx_strand_id
1 'polypeptide(L)'
;MNNQTAEGVTPARFALFVRVLAVCTALLVFVGAMVTTTGSGLSVPDWPLSFGRLNPRMVGGVFFEHGHRLVAASVGFLTLVAAFWASLVQAPRTVRRAAWFALGLVILQGLLGGLTVLMKLPTAVSVAHGCTAQLFLCTVVALVLLTTPAFVDAGGRITGASATGLRIGSVTALTIVFMQLVVGATMRHMGAGLIIPDFPLSMGRLVPPLVSLEICINFAHRCMAMMVVLAVGLLVARIYREHRQQPALPKLAVALSGLVLIQITLGALTVWTHRSLFPTSLHVMNGALVLATTFAIVLWSFRLTSQRQESAVVETTATGTRADWMELAKMRLVTLSAFTAGCGYWLSTSQPEFRMLAMVVVGIFLLGGGSSVLNHVFEVETDALMARTRNRPLPAGRVSTVMAERVGAALGLGGVLFLGVAVRPLCGILAMLA
;
A
#
# COMPACT_ATOMS: atom_id res chain seq x y z
N MET A 1 -27.85 28.02 -24.76
CA MET A 1 -26.62 27.31 -25.18
C MET A 1 -26.09 26.56 -23.96
N ASN A 2 -26.26 25.24 -23.94
CA ASN A 2 -25.98 24.38 -22.80
C ASN A 2 -24.48 24.32 -22.48
N ASN A 3 -24.11 24.73 -21.28
CA ASN A 3 -22.78 24.57 -20.71
C ASN A 3 -22.72 23.28 -19.89
N GLN A 4 -22.95 22.13 -20.55
CA GLN A 4 -22.75 20.81 -19.93
C GLN A 4 -21.25 20.48 -19.94
N THR A 5 -20.60 20.75 -18.80
CA THR A 5 -19.57 19.90 -18.17
C THR A 5 -18.68 19.09 -19.10
N ALA A 6 -17.65 19.72 -19.68
CA ALA A 6 -16.46 19.02 -20.16
C ALA A 6 -15.58 18.59 -18.98
N GLU A 7 -16.11 17.80 -18.04
CA GLU A 7 -15.27 17.16 -17.02
C GLU A 7 -14.52 15.98 -17.64
N GLY A 8 -13.35 16.28 -18.22
CA GLY A 8 -12.13 15.55 -17.89
C GLY A 8 -11.83 14.25 -18.64
N VAL A 9 -12.04 14.17 -19.97
CA VAL A 9 -11.37 13.13 -20.76
C VAL A 9 -9.87 13.44 -20.79
N THR A 10 -9.06 12.57 -20.19
CA THR A 10 -7.60 12.74 -20.23
C THR A 10 -7.11 12.55 -21.68
N PRO A 11 -6.22 13.40 -22.22
CA PRO A 11 -5.78 13.28 -23.61
C PRO A 11 -5.20 11.89 -23.92
N ALA A 12 -5.56 11.30 -25.07
CA ALA A 12 -5.10 9.96 -25.46
C ALA A 12 -3.56 9.81 -25.43
N ARG A 13 -2.84 10.90 -25.74
CA ARG A 13 -1.37 10.97 -25.68
C ARG A 13 -0.84 10.82 -24.25
N PHE A 14 -1.50 11.42 -23.26
CA PHE A 14 -1.13 11.27 -21.86
C PHE A 14 -1.37 9.83 -21.37
N ALA A 15 -2.50 9.23 -21.73
CA ALA A 15 -2.77 7.83 -21.39
C ALA A 15 -1.73 6.87 -21.99
N LEU A 16 -1.31 7.10 -23.24
CA LEU A 16 -0.22 6.33 -23.86
C LEU A 16 1.11 6.53 -23.12
N PHE A 17 1.45 7.77 -22.76
CA PHE A 17 2.66 8.09 -22.01
C PHE A 17 2.72 7.34 -20.67
N VAL A 18 1.62 7.31 -19.92
CA VAL A 18 1.54 6.59 -18.64
C VAL A 18 1.67 5.07 -18.83
N ARG A 19 1.17 4.50 -19.94
CA ARG A 19 1.38 3.07 -20.26
C ARG A 19 2.85 2.77 -20.53
N VAL A 20 3.54 3.65 -21.27
CA VAL A 20 4.99 3.53 -21.50
C VAL A 20 5.73 3.61 -20.17
N LEU A 21 5.38 4.56 -19.30
CA LEU A 21 5.95 4.65 -17.95
C LEU A 21 5.75 3.36 -17.16
N ALA A 22 4.57 2.73 -17.21
CA ALA A 22 4.31 1.46 -16.54
C ALA A 22 5.22 0.32 -17.02
N VAL A 23 5.43 0.22 -18.34
CA VAL A 23 6.34 -0.76 -18.95
C VAL A 23 7.79 -0.49 -18.53
N CYS A 24 8.24 0.76 -18.60
CA CYS A 24 9.58 1.16 -18.15
C CYS A 24 9.80 0.85 -16.67
N THR A 25 8.80 1.09 -15.81
CA THR A 25 8.89 0.77 -14.37
C THR A 25 8.97 -0.75 -14.14
N ALA A 26 8.20 -1.56 -14.87
CA ALA A 26 8.31 -3.02 -14.77
C ALA A 26 9.70 -3.53 -15.19
N LEU A 27 10.26 -2.97 -16.28
CA LEU A 27 11.63 -3.27 -16.71
C LEU A 27 12.68 -2.79 -15.69
N LEU A 28 12.46 -1.64 -15.05
CA LEU A 28 13.33 -1.15 -13.98
C LEU A 28 13.39 -2.12 -12.80
N VAL A 29 12.27 -2.75 -12.42
CA VAL A 29 12.25 -3.78 -11.37
C VAL A 29 13.14 -4.97 -11.75
N PHE A 30 13.11 -5.41 -13.01
CA PHE A 30 14.02 -6.45 -13.50
C PHE A 30 15.49 -6.02 -13.44
N VAL A 31 15.79 -4.79 -13.89
CA VAL A 31 17.16 -4.25 -13.84
C VAL A 31 17.66 -4.14 -12.41
N GLY A 32 16.84 -3.69 -11.46
CA GLY A 32 17.18 -3.65 -10.04
C GLY A 32 17.38 -5.04 -9.44
N ALA A 33 16.58 -6.02 -9.85
CA ALA A 33 16.75 -7.41 -9.44
C ALA A 33 18.11 -7.98 -9.90
N MET A 34 18.57 -7.63 -11.11
CA MET A 34 19.89 -8.04 -11.59
C MET A 34 21.02 -7.55 -10.66
N VAL A 35 20.99 -6.28 -10.22
CA VAL A 35 22.03 -5.71 -9.32
C VAL A 35 22.19 -6.54 -8.05
N THR A 36 21.07 -6.94 -7.43
CA THR A 36 21.11 -7.75 -6.20
C THR A 36 21.51 -9.19 -6.47
N THR A 37 21.11 -9.76 -7.60
CA THR A 37 21.45 -11.14 -7.98
C THR A 37 22.92 -11.30 -8.37
N THR A 38 23.52 -10.30 -9.03
CA THR A 38 24.95 -10.29 -9.36
C THR A 38 25.85 -9.86 -8.20
N GLY A 39 25.27 -9.53 -7.03
CA GLY A 39 26.01 -9.02 -5.88
C GLY A 39 26.64 -7.65 -6.13
N SER A 40 26.16 -6.90 -7.13
CA SER A 40 26.79 -5.67 -7.60
C SER A 40 26.37 -4.41 -6.84
N GLY A 41 25.52 -4.51 -5.81
CA GLY A 41 24.94 -3.36 -5.10
C GLY A 41 25.90 -2.47 -4.30
N LEU A 42 27.20 -2.79 -4.26
CA LEU A 42 28.28 -1.99 -3.66
C LEU A 42 29.48 -1.84 -4.62
N SER A 43 29.24 -1.97 -5.93
CA SER A 43 30.28 -1.80 -6.96
C SER A 43 30.67 -0.32 -7.13
N VAL A 44 29.77 0.60 -6.79
CA VAL A 44 29.98 2.04 -6.80
C VAL A 44 29.87 2.57 -5.35
N PRO A 45 30.95 3.14 -4.78
CA PRO A 45 30.99 3.47 -3.34
C PRO A 45 30.31 4.80 -2.98
N ASP A 46 30.02 5.65 -3.95
CA ASP A 46 29.46 6.99 -3.78
C ASP A 46 28.05 7.13 -4.38
N TRP A 47 27.34 8.15 -3.91
CA TRP A 47 26.02 8.57 -4.37
C TRP A 47 25.91 10.08 -4.13
N PRO A 48 25.31 10.88 -5.04
CA PRO A 48 24.56 10.48 -6.24
C PRO A 48 25.41 10.19 -7.48
N LEU A 49 26.70 10.56 -7.47
CA LEU A 49 27.63 10.30 -8.57
C LEU A 49 28.15 8.85 -8.54
N SER A 50 28.98 8.50 -9.53
CA SER A 50 29.68 7.23 -9.58
C SER A 50 31.17 7.46 -9.82
N PHE A 51 31.98 7.24 -8.78
CA PHE A 51 33.39 7.62 -8.70
C PHE A 51 33.63 9.10 -8.98
N GLY A 52 32.75 9.97 -8.46
CA GLY A 52 32.76 11.41 -8.71
C GLY A 52 32.43 11.83 -10.15
N ARG A 53 31.94 10.90 -10.98
CA ARG A 53 31.61 11.14 -12.39
C ARG A 53 30.16 10.75 -12.68
N LEU A 54 29.57 11.37 -13.70
CA LEU A 54 28.24 11.00 -14.20
C LEU A 54 28.28 9.73 -15.08
N ASN A 55 29.40 9.47 -15.76
CA ASN A 55 29.55 8.31 -16.65
C ASN A 55 30.89 7.60 -16.35
N PRO A 56 30.91 6.64 -15.41
CA PRO A 56 32.09 5.85 -15.08
C PRO A 56 32.38 4.79 -16.14
N ARG A 57 33.50 4.07 -16.02
CA ARG A 57 33.76 2.90 -16.87
C ARG A 57 32.83 1.76 -16.47
N MET A 58 32.04 1.28 -17.43
CA MET A 58 31.01 0.25 -17.25
C MET A 58 31.59 -1.18 -17.29
N VAL A 59 32.46 -1.50 -16.33
CA VAL A 59 33.16 -2.80 -16.26
C VAL A 59 32.70 -3.58 -15.02
N GLY A 60 32.42 -4.87 -15.19
CA GLY A 60 32.03 -5.76 -14.09
C GLY A 60 30.75 -5.30 -13.38
N GLY A 61 30.77 -5.30 -12.04
CA GLY A 61 29.60 -4.92 -11.23
C GLY A 61 29.12 -3.47 -11.44
N VAL A 62 30.01 -2.57 -11.86
CA VAL A 62 29.66 -1.16 -12.18
C VAL A 62 28.64 -1.10 -13.32
N PHE A 63 28.73 -2.01 -14.30
CA PHE A 63 27.76 -2.08 -15.39
C PHE A 63 26.33 -2.28 -14.87
N PHE A 64 26.14 -3.18 -13.92
CA PHE A 64 24.84 -3.48 -13.34
C PHE A 64 24.36 -2.34 -12.44
N GLU A 65 25.20 -1.88 -11.51
CA GLU A 65 24.79 -0.88 -10.53
C GLU A 65 24.56 0.49 -11.18
N HIS A 66 25.52 1.00 -11.95
CA HIS A 66 25.38 2.29 -12.62
C HIS A 66 24.32 2.23 -13.73
N GLY A 67 24.20 1.10 -14.44
CA GLY A 67 23.14 0.87 -15.42
C GLY A 67 21.75 0.95 -14.78
N HIS A 68 21.56 0.35 -13.61
CA HIS A 68 20.33 0.50 -12.84
C HIS A 68 20.05 1.95 -12.45
N ARG A 69 21.07 2.70 -11.98
CA ARG A 69 20.94 4.14 -11.64
C ARG A 69 20.49 4.97 -12.85
N LEU A 70 21.02 4.71 -14.05
CA LEU A 70 20.62 5.37 -15.30
C LEU A 70 19.16 5.08 -15.67
N VAL A 71 18.73 3.82 -15.61
CA VAL A 71 17.34 3.44 -15.90
C VAL A 71 16.41 4.03 -14.83
N ALA A 72 16.80 4.02 -13.56
CA ALA A 72 16.04 4.62 -12.46
C ALA A 72 15.88 6.14 -12.64
N ALA A 73 16.94 6.85 -13.00
CA ALA A 73 16.90 8.28 -13.31
C ALA A 73 15.98 8.58 -14.50
N SER A 74 16.00 7.74 -15.53
CA SER A 74 15.11 7.86 -16.70
C SER A 74 13.64 7.69 -16.30
N VAL A 75 13.31 6.68 -15.50
CA VAL A 75 11.95 6.48 -14.96
C VAL A 75 11.54 7.62 -14.03
N GLY A 76 12.46 8.14 -13.21
CA GLY A 76 12.25 9.31 -12.37
C GLY A 76 11.89 10.56 -13.20
N PHE A 77 12.62 10.79 -14.29
CA PHE A 77 12.34 11.89 -15.22
C PHE A 77 10.98 11.72 -15.93
N LEU A 78 10.67 10.51 -16.42
CA LEU A 78 9.35 10.23 -17.02
C LEU A 78 8.21 10.46 -16.01
N THR A 79 8.43 10.13 -14.73
CA THR A 79 7.45 10.36 -13.65
C THR A 79 7.27 11.86 -13.36
N LEU A 80 8.37 12.62 -13.37
CA LEU A 80 8.34 14.09 -13.27
C LEU A 80 7.49 14.68 -14.41
N VAL A 81 7.76 14.28 -15.65
CA VAL A 81 6.98 14.69 -16.82
C VAL A 81 5.52 14.30 -16.66
N ALA A 82 5.20 13.09 -16.16
CA ALA A 82 3.82 12.67 -15.90
C ALA A 82 3.09 13.61 -14.93
N ALA A 83 3.73 13.98 -13.81
CA ALA A 83 3.15 14.83 -12.76
C ALA A 83 2.86 16.25 -13.26
N PHE A 84 3.83 16.86 -13.95
CA PHE A 84 3.66 18.18 -14.55
C PHE A 84 2.66 18.15 -15.70
N TRP A 85 2.77 17.19 -16.62
CA TRP A 85 1.85 17.07 -17.75
C TRP A 85 0.40 16.87 -17.27
N ALA A 86 0.16 16.00 -16.29
CA ALA A 86 -1.17 15.83 -15.69
C ALA A 86 -1.74 17.15 -15.12
N SER A 87 -0.87 18.01 -14.59
CA SER A 87 -1.25 19.31 -14.05
C SER A 87 -1.56 20.33 -15.16
N LEU A 88 -0.79 20.31 -16.25
CA LEU A 88 -0.95 21.20 -17.41
C LEU A 88 -2.20 20.89 -18.25
N VAL A 89 -2.53 19.60 -18.46
CA VAL A 89 -3.75 19.20 -19.19
C VAL A 89 -5.00 19.20 -18.32
N GLN A 90 -4.90 19.71 -17.09
CA GLN A 90 -5.99 19.79 -16.12
C GLN A 90 -6.71 18.45 -15.94
N ALA A 91 -5.94 17.36 -15.85
CA ALA A 91 -6.48 16.02 -15.63
C ALA A 91 -7.33 15.97 -14.34
N PRO A 92 -8.24 14.98 -14.22
CA PRO A 92 -9.06 14.81 -13.01
C PRO A 92 -8.22 14.86 -11.73
N ARG A 93 -8.79 15.42 -10.64
CA ARG A 93 -8.07 15.61 -9.36
C ARG A 93 -7.37 14.34 -8.88
N THR A 94 -8.02 13.18 -9.03
CA THR A 94 -7.46 11.87 -8.66
C THR A 94 -6.22 11.51 -9.49
N VAL A 95 -6.23 11.76 -10.80
CA VAL A 95 -5.08 11.51 -11.69
C VAL A 95 -3.90 12.39 -11.29
N ARG A 96 -4.15 13.69 -11.06
CA ARG A 96 -3.10 14.63 -10.62
C ARG A 96 -2.50 14.22 -9.28
N ARG A 97 -3.33 13.91 -8.29
CA ARG A 97 -2.87 13.44 -6.97
C ARG A 97 -2.04 12.17 -7.08
N ALA A 98 -2.49 11.19 -7.86
CA ALA A 98 -1.76 9.94 -8.09
C ALA A 98 -0.40 10.18 -8.80
N ALA A 99 -0.33 11.13 -9.74
CA ALA A 99 0.91 11.44 -10.46
C ALA A 99 1.93 12.15 -9.54
N TRP A 100 1.49 13.11 -8.72
CA TRP A 100 2.34 13.74 -7.71
C TRP A 100 2.76 12.77 -6.60
N PHE A 101 1.86 11.86 -6.20
CA PHE A 101 2.20 10.80 -5.26
C PHE A 101 3.25 9.83 -5.84
N ALA A 102 3.12 9.44 -7.12
CA ALA A 102 4.14 8.65 -7.82
C ALA A 102 5.50 9.37 -7.84
N LEU A 103 5.51 10.68 -8.09
CA LEU A 103 6.74 11.48 -8.03
C LEU A 103 7.35 11.50 -6.62
N GLY A 104 6.54 11.68 -5.58
CA GLY A 104 7.00 11.60 -4.20
C GLY A 104 7.61 10.22 -3.87
N LEU A 105 6.97 9.14 -4.31
CA LEU A 105 7.47 7.78 -4.13
C LEU A 105 8.79 7.52 -4.86
N VAL A 106 8.96 7.97 -6.12
CA VAL A 106 10.21 7.73 -6.85
C VAL A 106 11.37 8.55 -6.28
N ILE A 107 11.12 9.75 -5.73
CA ILE A 107 12.11 10.52 -4.99
C ILE A 107 12.52 9.77 -3.72
N LEU A 108 11.54 9.31 -2.93
CA LEU A 108 11.82 8.49 -1.74
C LEU A 108 12.61 7.23 -2.10
N GLN A 109 12.29 6.60 -3.23
CA GLN A 109 12.98 5.41 -3.73
C GLN A 109 14.46 5.71 -4.05
N GLY A 110 14.73 6.83 -4.72
CA GLY A 110 16.09 7.32 -4.99
C GLY A 110 16.89 7.62 -3.72
N LEU A 111 16.25 8.24 -2.71
CA LEU A 111 16.86 8.51 -1.40
C LEU A 111 17.18 7.20 -0.65
N LEU A 112 16.23 6.27 -0.58
CA LEU A 112 16.45 4.96 0.03
C LEU A 112 17.53 4.18 -0.71
N GLY A 113 17.58 4.27 -2.04
CA GLY A 113 18.62 3.63 -2.86
C GLY A 113 20.01 4.24 -2.69
N GLY A 114 20.10 5.56 -2.46
CA GLY A 114 21.36 6.17 -2.04
C GLY A 114 21.79 5.70 -0.66
N LEU A 115 20.83 5.59 0.26
CA LEU A 115 21.08 5.15 1.63
C LEU A 115 21.54 3.69 1.70
N THR A 116 21.03 2.79 0.84
CA THR A 116 21.52 1.40 0.77
C THR A 116 23.00 1.34 0.38
N VAL A 117 23.47 2.21 -0.52
CA VAL A 117 24.89 2.29 -0.88
C VAL A 117 25.72 2.85 0.27
N LEU A 118 25.33 4.01 0.80
CA LEU A 118 26.09 4.73 1.84
C LEU A 118 26.19 3.94 3.16
N MET A 119 25.14 3.20 3.52
CA MET A 119 25.11 2.38 4.73
C MET A 119 25.56 0.92 4.52
N LYS A 120 26.06 0.56 3.34
CA LYS A 120 26.54 -0.79 3.01
C LYS A 120 25.47 -1.90 3.13
N LEU A 121 24.33 -1.69 2.47
CA LEU A 121 23.20 -2.62 2.32
C LEU A 121 22.54 -3.08 3.65
N PRO A 122 22.16 -2.17 4.57
CA PRO A 122 21.43 -2.59 5.77
C PRO A 122 20.09 -3.21 5.36
N THR A 123 19.78 -4.38 5.94
CA THR A 123 18.62 -5.20 5.55
C THR A 123 17.32 -4.42 5.58
N ALA A 124 17.08 -3.64 6.63
CA ALA A 124 15.84 -2.86 6.78
C ALA A 124 15.66 -1.81 5.68
N VAL A 125 16.71 -1.05 5.35
CA VAL A 125 16.65 -0.02 4.28
C VAL A 125 16.50 -0.69 2.91
N SER A 126 17.18 -1.81 2.68
CA SER A 126 17.11 -2.53 1.41
C SER A 126 15.74 -3.16 1.18
N VAL A 127 15.14 -3.73 2.22
CA VAL A 127 13.75 -4.22 2.20
C VAL A 127 12.77 -3.06 1.99
N ALA A 128 12.94 -1.93 2.69
CA ALA A 128 12.10 -0.75 2.50
C ALA A 128 12.20 -0.22 1.06
N HIS A 129 13.41 -0.07 0.52
CA HIS A 129 13.66 0.32 -0.87
C HIS A 129 12.95 -0.61 -1.87
N GLY A 130 13.04 -1.92 -1.64
CA GLY A 130 12.34 -2.94 -2.42
C GLY A 130 10.82 -2.78 -2.34
N CYS A 131 10.24 -2.68 -1.15
CA CYS A 131 8.79 -2.54 -0.96
C CYS A 131 8.24 -1.21 -1.52
N THR A 132 8.96 -0.10 -1.35
CA THR A 132 8.56 1.20 -1.91
C THR A 132 8.59 1.20 -3.43
N ALA A 133 9.52 0.49 -4.07
CA ALA A 133 9.53 0.31 -5.53
C ALA A 133 8.26 -0.40 -6.04
N GLN A 134 7.74 -1.34 -5.26
CA GLN A 134 6.51 -2.06 -5.60
C GLN A 134 5.27 -1.20 -5.43
N LEU A 135 5.24 -0.38 -4.37
CA LEU A 135 4.19 0.63 -4.18
C LEU A 135 4.19 1.66 -5.32
N PHE A 136 5.38 2.07 -5.79
CA PHE A 136 5.52 2.92 -6.95
C PHE A 136 4.95 2.28 -8.22
N LEU A 137 5.29 1.01 -8.51
CA LEU A 137 4.70 0.27 -9.64
C LEU A 137 3.16 0.19 -9.55
N CYS A 138 2.61 -0.13 -8.38
CA CYS A 138 1.17 -0.15 -8.15
C CYS A 138 0.54 1.23 -8.42
N THR A 139 1.19 2.31 -8.00
CA THR A 139 0.72 3.69 -8.24
C THR A 139 0.72 4.03 -9.74
N VAL A 140 1.75 3.63 -10.48
CA VAL A 140 1.81 3.81 -11.93
C VAL A 140 0.72 2.98 -12.63
N VAL A 141 0.43 1.75 -12.18
CA VAL A 141 -0.69 0.95 -12.68
C VAL A 141 -2.04 1.60 -12.34
N ALA A 142 -2.20 2.22 -11.17
CA ALA A 142 -3.39 3.02 -10.88
C ALA A 142 -3.57 4.17 -11.88
N LEU A 143 -2.48 4.88 -12.22
CA LEU A 143 -2.53 5.93 -13.24
C LEU A 143 -2.96 5.40 -14.62
N VAL A 144 -2.47 4.22 -15.02
CA VAL A 144 -2.92 3.56 -16.26
C VAL A 144 -4.42 3.30 -16.22
N LEU A 145 -4.95 2.77 -15.11
CA LEU A 145 -6.38 2.50 -14.96
C LEU A 145 -7.21 3.79 -14.96
N LEU A 146 -6.79 4.80 -14.19
CA LEU A 146 -7.47 6.09 -14.09
C LEU A 146 -7.49 6.89 -15.41
N THR A 147 -6.66 6.50 -16.38
CA THR A 147 -6.63 7.09 -17.73
C THR A 147 -7.16 6.14 -18.81
N THR A 148 -7.69 4.98 -18.42
CA THR A 148 -8.26 3.99 -19.34
C THR A 148 -9.80 4.15 -19.38
N PRO A 149 -10.40 4.42 -20.56
CA PRO A 149 -11.84 4.67 -20.69
C PRO A 149 -12.69 3.57 -20.05
N ALA A 150 -12.36 2.29 -20.31
CA ALA A 150 -13.10 1.17 -19.74
C ALA A 150 -13.20 1.20 -18.20
N PHE A 151 -12.18 1.69 -17.50
CA PHE A 151 -12.18 1.82 -16.04
C PHE A 151 -12.90 3.10 -15.58
N VAL A 152 -12.68 4.21 -16.30
CA VAL A 152 -13.33 5.49 -16.00
C VAL A 152 -14.85 5.39 -16.19
N ASP A 153 -15.30 4.71 -17.23
CA ASP A 153 -16.73 4.56 -17.57
C ASP A 153 -17.40 3.41 -16.78
N ALA A 154 -16.61 2.63 -16.03
CA ALA A 154 -17.15 1.61 -15.15
C ALA A 154 -17.85 2.27 -13.94
N GLY A 155 -19.16 2.05 -13.82
CA GLY A 155 -19.95 2.43 -12.65
C GLY A 155 -20.24 1.26 -11.71
N GLY A 156 -20.89 1.56 -10.58
CA GLY A 156 -21.37 0.58 -9.59
C GLY A 156 -22.38 -0.41 -10.18
N ARG A 157 -21.89 -1.53 -10.70
CA ARG A 157 -22.68 -2.61 -11.33
C ARG A 157 -22.92 -3.81 -10.41
N ILE A 158 -22.18 -3.90 -9.31
CA ILE A 158 -22.22 -5.02 -8.36
C ILE A 158 -22.66 -4.47 -7.00
N THR A 159 -23.67 -5.08 -6.40
CA THR A 159 -24.27 -4.62 -5.13
C THR A 159 -24.42 -5.75 -4.12
N GLY A 160 -24.74 -5.40 -2.87
CA GLY A 160 -25.06 -6.36 -1.80
C GLY A 160 -23.88 -7.24 -1.38
N ALA A 161 -24.19 -8.47 -0.96
CA ALA A 161 -23.20 -9.42 -0.43
C ALA A 161 -22.10 -9.78 -1.45
N SER A 162 -22.42 -9.81 -2.74
CA SER A 162 -21.46 -10.11 -3.80
C SER A 162 -20.42 -8.97 -3.95
N ALA A 163 -20.83 -7.71 -3.81
CA ALA A 163 -19.92 -6.57 -3.77
C ALA A 163 -18.95 -6.65 -2.58
N THR A 164 -19.48 -6.93 -1.38
CA THR A 164 -18.69 -7.10 -0.16
C THR A 164 -17.71 -8.27 -0.29
N GLY A 165 -18.18 -9.41 -0.81
CA GLY A 165 -17.35 -10.59 -1.05
C GLY A 165 -16.19 -10.32 -2.02
N LEU A 166 -16.43 -9.61 -3.12
CA LEU A 166 -15.38 -9.24 -4.07
C LEU A 166 -14.35 -8.30 -3.46
N ARG A 167 -14.78 -7.26 -2.73
CA ARG A 167 -13.88 -6.32 -2.04
C ARG A 167 -13.01 -7.03 -1.02
N ILE A 168 -13.62 -7.78 -0.11
CA ILE A 168 -12.90 -8.52 0.94
C ILE A 168 -11.92 -9.51 0.29
N GLY A 169 -12.39 -10.33 -0.66
CA GLY A 169 -11.54 -11.32 -1.32
C GLY A 169 -10.34 -10.70 -2.04
N SER A 170 -10.53 -9.59 -2.76
CA SER A 170 -9.44 -8.91 -3.48
C SER A 170 -8.46 -8.21 -2.54
N VAL A 171 -8.94 -7.56 -1.47
CA VAL A 171 -8.08 -6.92 -0.46
C VAL A 171 -7.31 -7.97 0.33
N THR A 172 -7.95 -9.07 0.74
CA THR A 172 -7.27 -10.19 1.41
C THR A 172 -6.16 -10.78 0.54
N ALA A 173 -6.44 -11.03 -0.74
CA ALA A 173 -5.43 -11.53 -1.67
C ALA A 173 -4.27 -10.53 -1.83
N LEU A 174 -4.56 -9.23 -1.98
CA LEU A 174 -3.54 -8.19 -2.07
C LEU A 174 -2.65 -8.17 -0.82
N THR A 175 -3.24 -8.22 0.37
CA THR A 175 -2.51 -8.24 1.64
C THR A 175 -1.59 -9.45 1.74
N ILE A 176 -2.08 -10.65 1.41
CA ILE A 176 -1.26 -11.88 1.46
C ILE A 176 -0.11 -11.81 0.45
N VAL A 177 -0.36 -11.34 -0.78
CA VAL A 177 0.68 -11.15 -1.80
C VAL A 177 1.72 -10.11 -1.37
N PHE A 178 1.29 -9.01 -0.75
CA PHE A 178 2.21 -8.00 -0.24
C PHE A 178 3.06 -8.54 0.91
N MET A 179 2.48 -9.31 1.84
CA MET A 179 3.24 -9.95 2.92
C MET A 179 4.23 -10.99 2.38
N GLN A 180 3.85 -11.76 1.36
CA GLN A 180 4.78 -12.67 0.65
C GLN A 180 5.98 -11.90 0.09
N LEU A 181 5.74 -10.71 -0.47
CA LEU A 181 6.80 -9.85 -1.01
C LEU A 181 7.74 -9.35 0.09
N VAL A 182 7.21 -8.89 1.22
CA VAL A 182 8.02 -8.44 2.38
C VAL A 182 8.92 -9.58 2.89
N VAL A 183 8.35 -10.78 3.05
CA VAL A 183 9.12 -11.96 3.47
C VAL A 183 10.17 -12.34 2.42
N GLY A 184 9.81 -12.31 1.13
CA GLY A 184 10.74 -12.59 0.03
C GLY A 184 11.89 -11.58 -0.07
N ALA A 185 11.61 -10.29 0.12
CA ALA A 185 12.62 -9.22 0.16
C ALA A 185 13.56 -9.41 1.36
N THR A 186 13.00 -9.71 2.53
CA THR A 186 13.78 -9.99 3.74
C THR A 186 14.69 -11.20 3.54
N MET A 187 14.15 -12.31 3.03
CA MET A 187 14.90 -13.52 2.70
C MET A 187 16.07 -13.22 1.75
N ARG A 188 15.84 -12.41 0.70
CA ARG A 188 16.88 -12.01 -0.25
C ARG A 188 18.00 -11.23 0.42
N HIS A 189 17.66 -10.20 1.21
CA HIS A 189 18.64 -9.31 1.82
C HIS A 189 19.36 -9.92 3.03
N MET A 190 18.83 -11.00 3.61
CA MET A 190 19.55 -11.84 4.58
C MET A 190 20.49 -12.86 3.92
N GLY A 191 20.54 -12.94 2.59
CA GLY A 191 21.31 -13.99 1.90
C GLY A 191 20.72 -15.39 2.02
N ALA A 192 19.51 -15.54 2.57
CA ALA A 192 18.87 -16.81 2.88
C ALA A 192 18.23 -17.53 1.66
N GLY A 193 18.43 -17.02 0.44
CA GLY A 193 17.73 -17.52 -0.76
C GLY A 193 18.06 -18.95 -1.20
N LEU A 194 19.22 -19.49 -0.80
CA LEU A 194 19.64 -20.89 -1.07
C LEU A 194 19.94 -21.68 0.20
N ILE A 195 19.54 -21.18 1.38
CA ILE A 195 19.79 -21.89 2.64
C ILE A 195 19.07 -23.25 2.68
N ILE A 196 17.92 -23.35 1.99
CA ILE A 196 17.27 -24.60 1.64
C ILE A 196 17.57 -24.88 0.16
N PRO A 197 18.40 -25.90 -0.17
CA PRO A 197 18.96 -26.06 -1.50
C PRO A 197 18.07 -26.86 -2.47
N ASP A 198 16.98 -27.46 -1.99
CA ASP A 198 16.09 -28.34 -2.74
C ASP A 198 14.66 -27.79 -2.85
N PHE A 199 13.96 -28.24 -3.89
CA PHE A 199 12.55 -27.96 -4.14
C PHE A 199 11.90 -29.15 -4.85
N PRO A 200 10.70 -29.63 -4.44
CA PRO A 200 9.73 -29.00 -3.52
C PRO A 200 9.90 -29.31 -2.03
N LEU A 201 10.76 -30.27 -1.66
CA LEU A 201 11.09 -30.56 -0.26
C LEU A 201 12.01 -29.49 0.34
N SER A 202 12.20 -29.54 1.65
CA SER A 202 13.07 -28.66 2.43
C SER A 202 14.11 -29.48 3.19
N MET A 203 15.31 -29.59 2.63
CA MET A 203 16.41 -30.45 3.08
C MET A 203 15.99 -31.92 3.16
N GLY A 204 15.32 -32.41 2.12
CA GLY A 204 14.81 -33.79 2.04
C GLY A 204 13.60 -34.09 2.95
N ARG A 205 13.06 -33.08 3.64
CA ARG A 205 11.89 -33.21 4.55
C ARG A 205 10.79 -32.24 4.15
N LEU A 206 9.56 -32.45 4.62
CA LEU A 206 8.48 -31.47 4.44
C LEU A 206 8.72 -30.20 5.26
N VAL A 207 9.21 -30.36 6.49
CA VAL A 207 9.58 -29.26 7.39
C VAL A 207 11.09 -29.38 7.66
N PRO A 208 11.90 -28.34 7.34
CA PRO A 208 13.32 -28.36 7.62
C PRO A 208 13.59 -28.18 9.12
N PRO A 209 14.80 -28.49 9.60
CA PRO A 209 15.21 -28.13 10.96
C PRO A 209 15.17 -26.61 11.16
N LEU A 210 14.29 -26.12 12.02
CA LEU A 210 14.09 -24.68 12.28
C LEU A 210 15.14 -24.14 13.27
N VAL A 211 16.42 -24.28 12.91
CA VAL A 211 17.56 -24.00 13.79
C VAL A 211 18.16 -22.60 13.61
N SER A 212 17.81 -21.90 12.54
CA SER A 212 18.26 -20.52 12.28
C SER A 212 17.15 -19.66 11.68
N LEU A 213 17.27 -18.34 11.86
CA LEU A 213 16.29 -17.38 11.35
C LEU A 213 16.21 -17.39 9.82
N GLU A 214 17.33 -17.64 9.14
CA GLU A 214 17.43 -17.74 7.68
C GLU A 214 16.61 -18.93 7.15
N ILE A 215 16.71 -20.10 7.81
CA ILE A 215 15.91 -21.27 7.45
C ILE A 215 14.43 -20.98 7.72
N CYS A 216 14.10 -20.39 8.87
CA CYS A 216 12.73 -20.03 9.22
C CYS A 216 12.10 -19.08 8.19
N ILE A 217 12.83 -18.05 7.75
CA ILE A 217 12.33 -17.07 6.76
C ILE A 217 12.21 -17.68 5.36
N ASN A 218 13.18 -18.50 4.94
CA ASN A 218 13.09 -19.20 3.66
C ASN A 218 11.88 -20.16 3.65
N PHE A 219 11.74 -20.96 4.70
CA PHE A 219 10.61 -21.88 4.82
C PHE A 219 9.26 -21.13 4.92
N ALA A 220 9.21 -20.03 5.68
CA ALA A 220 8.03 -19.16 5.75
C ALA A 220 7.63 -18.61 4.38
N HIS A 221 8.60 -18.20 3.55
CA HIS A 221 8.35 -17.78 2.17
C HIS A 221 7.66 -18.88 1.34
N ARG A 222 8.02 -20.15 1.54
CA ARG A 222 7.40 -21.29 0.82
C ARG A 222 5.98 -21.58 1.32
N CYS A 223 5.77 -21.59 2.63
CA CYS A 223 4.44 -21.77 3.23
C CYS A 223 3.48 -20.64 2.84
N MET A 224 3.95 -19.38 2.88
CA MET A 224 3.16 -18.22 2.47
C MET A 224 2.86 -18.21 0.96
N ALA A 225 3.72 -18.81 0.12
CA ALA A 225 3.40 -19.00 -1.30
C ALA A 225 2.17 -19.90 -1.50
N MET A 226 1.98 -20.93 -0.66
CA MET A 226 0.76 -21.76 -0.69
C MET A 226 -0.48 -20.94 -0.29
N MET A 227 -0.35 -20.05 0.69
CA MET A 227 -1.42 -19.12 1.08
C MET A 227 -1.76 -18.14 -0.05
N VAL A 228 -0.77 -17.65 -0.80
CA VAL A 228 -0.99 -16.84 -2.02
C VAL A 228 -1.78 -17.63 -3.06
N VAL A 229 -1.39 -18.87 -3.35
CA VAL A 229 -2.10 -19.73 -4.32
C VAL A 229 -3.55 -19.95 -3.91
N LEU A 230 -3.81 -20.23 -2.63
CA LEU A 230 -5.16 -20.40 -2.10
C LEU A 230 -5.97 -19.11 -2.21
N ALA A 231 -5.45 -17.99 -1.73
CA ALA A 231 -6.16 -16.70 -1.74
C ALA A 231 -6.48 -16.22 -3.16
N VAL A 232 -5.51 -16.32 -4.08
CA VAL A 232 -5.71 -16.00 -5.49
C VAL A 232 -6.67 -16.99 -6.14
N GLY A 233 -6.55 -18.29 -5.87
CA GLY A 233 -7.46 -19.32 -6.40
C GLY A 233 -8.91 -19.07 -5.98
N LEU A 234 -9.15 -18.73 -4.71
CA LEU A 234 -10.48 -18.38 -4.20
C LEU A 234 -11.03 -17.09 -4.85
N LEU A 235 -10.18 -16.07 -5.03
CA LEU A 235 -10.56 -14.83 -5.71
C LEU A 235 -10.93 -15.07 -7.18
N VAL A 236 -10.10 -15.83 -7.90
CA VAL A 236 -10.32 -16.21 -9.30
C VAL A 236 -11.61 -17.03 -9.43
N ALA A 237 -11.81 -18.03 -8.56
CA ALA A 237 -13.02 -18.83 -8.53
C ALA A 237 -14.27 -17.96 -8.31
N ARG A 238 -14.23 -17.00 -7.38
CA ARG A 238 -15.33 -16.03 -7.17
C ARG A 238 -15.59 -15.19 -8.41
N ILE A 239 -14.54 -14.64 -9.03
CA ILE A 239 -14.67 -13.85 -10.26
C ILE A 239 -15.38 -14.65 -11.37
N TYR A 240 -15.04 -15.92 -11.55
CA TYR A 240 -15.67 -16.76 -12.58
C TYR A 240 -17.08 -17.22 -12.21
N ARG A 241 -17.38 -17.44 -10.94
CA ARG A 241 -18.71 -17.85 -10.48
C ARG A 241 -19.72 -16.71 -10.50
N GLU A 242 -19.31 -15.51 -10.09
CA GLU A 242 -20.23 -14.40 -9.81
C GLU A 242 -20.06 -13.20 -10.76
N HIS A 243 -18.89 -13.05 -11.39
CA HIS A 243 -18.52 -11.81 -12.10
C HIS A 243 -17.99 -12.03 -13.52
N ARG A 244 -18.26 -13.20 -14.11
CA ARG A 244 -17.82 -13.55 -15.47
C ARG A 244 -18.29 -12.57 -16.55
N GLN A 245 -19.42 -11.91 -16.32
CA GLN A 245 -20.01 -10.94 -17.26
C GLN A 245 -19.30 -9.57 -17.24
N GLN A 246 -18.45 -9.29 -16.25
CA GLN A 246 -17.69 -8.05 -16.22
C GLN A 246 -16.52 -8.15 -17.22
N PRO A 247 -16.28 -7.16 -18.10
CA PRO A 247 -15.33 -7.29 -19.20
C PRO A 247 -13.85 -7.32 -18.77
N ALA A 248 -13.52 -6.75 -17.61
CA ALA A 248 -12.14 -6.62 -17.13
C ALA A 248 -11.72 -7.71 -16.13
N LEU A 249 -12.59 -8.07 -15.17
CA LEU A 249 -12.23 -8.97 -14.07
C LEU A 249 -11.78 -10.37 -14.53
N PRO A 250 -12.46 -11.06 -15.47
CA PRO A 250 -12.02 -12.37 -15.94
C PRO A 250 -10.68 -12.30 -16.67
N LYS A 251 -10.42 -11.24 -17.44
CA LYS A 251 -9.14 -11.06 -18.14
C LYS A 251 -7.99 -10.89 -17.15
N LEU A 252 -8.19 -10.07 -16.12
CA LEU A 252 -7.24 -9.91 -15.03
C LEU A 252 -7.06 -11.20 -14.22
N ALA A 253 -8.13 -11.97 -14.02
CA ALA A 253 -8.08 -13.27 -13.34
C ALA A 253 -7.23 -14.29 -14.12
N VAL A 254 -7.41 -14.40 -15.46
CA VAL A 254 -6.55 -15.24 -16.32
C VAL A 254 -5.10 -14.81 -16.23
N ALA A 255 -4.84 -13.49 -16.37
CA ALA A 255 -3.49 -12.96 -16.29
C ALA A 255 -2.85 -13.27 -14.94
N LEU A 256 -3.58 -13.07 -13.84
CA LEU A 256 -3.11 -13.36 -12.48
C LEU A 256 -2.82 -14.86 -12.29
N SER A 257 -3.69 -15.76 -12.76
CA SER A 257 -3.45 -17.20 -12.72
C SER A 257 -2.19 -17.61 -13.49
N GLY A 258 -1.99 -17.04 -14.69
CA GLY A 258 -0.78 -17.25 -15.49
C GLY A 258 0.47 -16.75 -14.77
N LEU A 259 0.43 -15.54 -14.21
CA LEU A 259 1.54 -14.96 -13.47
C LEU A 259 1.89 -15.77 -12.21
N VAL A 260 0.91 -16.32 -11.48
CA VAL A 260 1.16 -17.18 -10.32
C VAL A 260 1.83 -18.50 -10.73
N LEU A 261 1.39 -19.13 -11.83
CA LEU A 261 2.03 -20.33 -12.34
C LEU A 261 3.49 -20.07 -12.76
N ILE A 262 3.72 -18.95 -13.44
CA ILE A 262 5.07 -18.49 -13.80
C ILE A 262 5.89 -18.22 -12.53
N GLN A 263 5.30 -17.64 -11.48
CA GLN A 263 6.00 -17.32 -10.22
C GLN A 263 6.51 -18.58 -9.52
N ILE A 264 5.68 -19.62 -9.43
CA ILE A 264 6.06 -20.91 -8.84
C ILE A 264 7.18 -21.55 -9.65
N THR A 265 7.05 -21.54 -10.98
CA THR A 265 8.05 -22.09 -11.90
C THR A 265 9.39 -21.36 -11.77
N LEU A 266 9.38 -20.04 -11.78
CA LEU A 266 10.58 -19.22 -11.59
C LEU A 266 11.19 -19.38 -10.20
N GLY A 267 10.36 -19.60 -9.17
CA GLY A 267 10.83 -19.91 -7.81
C GLY A 267 11.59 -21.23 -7.75
N ALA A 268 11.04 -22.29 -8.34
CA ALA A 268 11.71 -23.58 -8.46
C ALA A 268 13.01 -23.49 -9.28
N LEU A 269 12.95 -22.83 -10.44
CA LEU A 269 14.13 -22.59 -11.28
C LEU A 269 15.21 -21.79 -10.55
N THR A 270 14.84 -20.82 -9.72
CA THR A 270 15.80 -20.05 -8.91
C THR A 270 16.59 -20.96 -7.97
N VAL A 271 15.95 -21.95 -7.34
CA VAL A 271 16.63 -22.93 -6.47
C VAL A 271 17.48 -23.90 -7.29
N TRP A 272 16.88 -24.55 -8.29
CA TRP A 272 17.55 -25.58 -9.10
C TRP A 272 18.73 -25.05 -9.92
N THR A 273 18.70 -23.78 -10.33
CA THR A 273 19.80 -23.13 -11.05
C THR A 273 20.72 -22.32 -10.13
N HIS A 274 20.62 -22.52 -8.81
CA HIS A 274 21.49 -21.91 -7.80
C HIS A 274 21.57 -20.38 -7.91
N ARG A 275 20.40 -19.73 -8.01
CA ARG A 275 20.23 -18.29 -8.21
C ARG A 275 20.89 -17.76 -9.49
N SER A 276 20.77 -18.49 -10.60
CA SER A 276 21.20 -17.95 -11.90
C SER A 276 20.49 -16.62 -12.22
N LEU A 277 21.17 -15.76 -12.98
CA LEU A 277 20.79 -14.35 -13.16
C LEU A 277 19.34 -14.17 -13.62
N PHE A 278 18.96 -14.87 -14.70
CA PHE A 278 17.67 -14.64 -15.36
C PHE A 278 16.47 -15.18 -14.55
N PRO A 279 16.39 -16.46 -14.15
CA PRO A 279 15.26 -16.97 -13.36
C PRO A 279 15.04 -16.16 -12.09
N THR A 280 16.13 -15.82 -11.39
CA THR A 280 16.08 -15.06 -10.13
C THR A 280 15.58 -13.62 -10.33
N SER A 281 16.00 -12.96 -11.41
CA SER A 281 15.58 -11.59 -11.71
C SER A 281 14.16 -11.53 -12.26
N LEU A 282 13.80 -12.49 -13.12
CA LEU A 282 12.44 -12.68 -13.61
C LEU A 282 11.48 -13.04 -12.47
N HIS A 283 11.90 -13.83 -11.47
CA HIS A 283 11.07 -14.14 -10.31
C HIS A 283 10.68 -12.87 -9.52
N VAL A 284 11.58 -11.90 -9.39
CA VAL A 284 11.28 -10.62 -8.73
C VAL A 284 10.33 -9.78 -9.58
N MET A 285 10.61 -9.63 -10.88
CA MET A 285 9.74 -8.87 -11.79
C MET A 285 8.34 -9.49 -11.88
N ASN A 286 8.24 -10.82 -12.02
CA ASN A 286 6.96 -11.50 -12.09
C ASN A 286 6.19 -11.39 -10.76
N GLY A 287 6.86 -11.47 -9.62
CA GLY A 287 6.26 -11.20 -8.31
C GLY A 287 5.67 -9.79 -8.20
N ALA A 288 6.38 -8.79 -8.75
CA ALA A 288 5.88 -7.42 -8.87
C ALA A 288 4.62 -7.32 -9.74
N LEU A 289 4.58 -8.06 -10.86
CA LEU A 289 3.42 -8.13 -11.74
C LEU A 289 2.22 -8.85 -11.10
N VAL A 290 2.46 -9.89 -10.29
CA VAL A 290 1.40 -10.54 -9.48
C VAL A 290 0.78 -9.52 -8.52
N LEU A 291 1.60 -8.75 -7.79
CA LEU A 291 1.12 -7.70 -6.89
C LEU A 291 0.34 -6.62 -7.64
N ALA A 292 0.90 -6.10 -8.73
CA ALA A 292 0.28 -5.03 -9.53
C ALA A 292 -1.05 -5.47 -10.16
N THR A 293 -1.14 -6.72 -10.63
CA THR A 293 -2.39 -7.28 -11.19
C THR A 293 -3.44 -7.50 -10.10
N THR A 294 -3.03 -7.98 -8.92
CA THR A 294 -3.93 -8.12 -7.76
C THR A 294 -4.45 -6.75 -7.31
N PHE A 295 -3.58 -5.73 -7.27
CA PHE A 295 -3.96 -4.36 -6.96
C PHE A 295 -4.91 -3.77 -8.01
N ALA A 296 -4.70 -4.06 -9.30
CA ALA A 296 -5.63 -3.68 -10.36
C ALA A 296 -7.03 -4.30 -10.16
N ILE A 297 -7.10 -5.57 -9.73
CA ILE A 297 -8.38 -6.21 -9.38
C ILE A 297 -9.02 -5.51 -8.18
N VAL A 298 -8.25 -5.11 -7.16
CA VAL A 298 -8.78 -4.32 -6.04
C VAL A 298 -9.40 -3.00 -6.54
N LEU A 299 -8.68 -2.24 -7.37
CA LEU A 299 -9.21 -0.98 -7.92
C LEU A 299 -10.48 -1.21 -8.75
N TRP A 300 -10.52 -2.26 -9.58
CA TRP A 300 -11.72 -2.65 -10.30
C TRP A 300 -12.86 -3.08 -9.37
N SER A 301 -12.57 -3.78 -8.27
CA SER A 301 -13.59 -4.18 -7.30
C SER A 301 -14.25 -2.96 -6.70
N PHE A 302 -13.49 -1.96 -6.23
CA PHE A 302 -14.02 -0.71 -5.70
C PHE A 302 -14.77 0.09 -6.76
N ARG A 303 -14.25 0.15 -7.99
CA ARG A 303 -14.90 0.87 -9.09
C ARG A 303 -16.27 0.29 -9.46
N LEU A 304 -16.36 -1.04 -9.54
CA LEU A 304 -17.59 -1.75 -9.93
C LEU A 304 -18.62 -1.87 -8.79
N THR A 305 -18.24 -1.54 -7.56
CA THR A 305 -19.11 -1.66 -6.38
C THR A 305 -19.41 -0.31 -5.74
N SER A 306 -18.66 0.75 -6.06
CA SER A 306 -18.97 2.11 -5.66
C SER A 306 -20.25 2.52 -6.39
N GLN A 307 -21.35 2.66 -5.66
CA GLN A 307 -22.53 3.28 -6.20
C GLN A 307 -22.20 4.75 -6.46
N ARG A 308 -22.36 5.20 -7.70
CA ARG A 308 -22.43 6.64 -7.99
C ARG A 308 -23.82 7.08 -7.51
N GLN A 309 -23.98 7.24 -6.20
CA GLN A 309 -25.17 7.90 -5.69
C GLN A 309 -25.03 9.38 -6.05
N GLU A 310 -25.89 9.83 -6.94
CA GLU A 310 -26.26 11.24 -7.13
C GLU A 310 -27.03 11.71 -5.88
N SER A 311 -26.46 11.51 -4.70
CA SER A 311 -26.96 12.12 -3.48
C SER A 311 -26.41 13.54 -3.49
N ALA A 312 -27.28 14.49 -3.84
CA ALA A 312 -27.01 15.90 -3.60
C ALA A 312 -26.80 16.10 -2.10
N VAL A 313 -25.56 15.93 -1.63
CA VAL A 313 -25.16 16.32 -0.29
C VAL A 313 -25.21 17.84 -0.31
N VAL A 314 -26.29 18.39 0.23
CA VAL A 314 -26.30 19.77 0.68
C VAL A 314 -25.19 19.83 1.73
N GLU A 315 -24.05 20.44 1.39
CA GLU A 315 -23.00 20.75 2.34
C GLU A 315 -23.60 21.74 3.36
N THR A 316 -24.11 21.22 4.47
CA THR A 316 -24.61 22.06 5.54
C THR A 316 -23.41 22.73 6.22
N THR A 317 -23.47 24.06 6.39
CA THR A 317 -22.50 24.85 7.17
C THR A 317 -22.72 24.75 8.68
N ALA A 318 -23.52 23.79 9.14
CA ALA A 318 -23.92 23.66 10.53
C ALA A 318 -22.74 23.31 11.43
N THR A 319 -22.58 24.09 12.50
CA THR A 319 -21.49 23.95 13.48
C THR A 319 -21.79 22.98 14.63
N GLY A 320 -23.06 22.61 14.80
CA GLY A 320 -23.55 21.76 15.88
C GLY A 320 -23.51 22.40 17.26
N THR A 321 -24.23 21.79 18.20
CA THR A 321 -24.22 22.18 19.61
C THR A 321 -23.15 21.44 20.41
N ARG A 322 -22.86 21.87 21.64
CA ARG A 322 -21.96 21.15 22.55
C ARG A 322 -22.40 19.70 22.79
N ALA A 323 -23.72 19.46 22.87
CA ALA A 323 -24.27 18.13 23.07
C ALA A 323 -23.99 17.21 21.87
N ASP A 324 -24.12 17.75 20.65
CA ASP A 324 -23.81 17.02 19.42
C ASP A 324 -22.34 16.59 19.38
N TRP A 325 -21.42 17.47 19.76
CA TRP A 325 -20.00 17.14 19.84
C TRP A 325 -19.67 16.13 20.95
N MET A 326 -20.34 16.20 22.12
CA MET A 326 -20.18 15.19 23.17
C MET A 326 -20.70 13.81 22.73
N GLU A 327 -21.77 13.78 21.94
CA GLU A 327 -22.31 12.55 21.35
C GLU A 327 -21.34 11.97 20.30
N LEU A 328 -20.84 12.80 19.37
CA LEU A 328 -19.90 12.37 18.34
C LEU A 328 -18.59 11.86 18.92
N ALA A 329 -18.05 12.53 19.94
CA ALA A 329 -16.85 12.10 20.66
C ALA A 329 -17.11 10.90 21.59
N LYS A 330 -18.35 10.40 21.69
CA LYS A 330 -18.78 9.34 22.62
C LYS A 330 -18.25 9.58 24.04
N MET A 331 -18.38 10.81 24.55
CA MET A 331 -17.70 11.26 25.76
C MET A 331 -17.92 10.33 26.97
N ARG A 332 -19.12 9.74 27.11
CA ARG A 332 -19.40 8.74 28.17
C ARG A 332 -18.48 7.52 28.10
N LEU A 333 -18.28 6.96 26.91
CA LEU A 333 -17.43 5.80 26.70
C LEU A 333 -15.95 6.16 26.84
N VAL A 334 -15.56 7.32 26.30
CA VAL A 334 -14.17 7.81 26.41
C VAL A 334 -13.80 8.08 27.88
N THR A 335 -14.70 8.64 28.69
CA THR A 335 -14.48 8.82 30.14
C THR A 335 -14.26 7.49 30.86
N LEU A 336 -15.04 6.45 30.55
CA LEU A 336 -14.85 5.12 31.12
C LEU A 336 -13.48 4.54 30.72
N SER A 337 -13.10 4.69 29.45
CA SER A 337 -11.79 4.25 28.96
C SER A 337 -10.63 4.99 29.63
N ALA A 338 -10.74 6.31 29.80
CA ALA A 338 -9.74 7.13 30.46
C ALA A 338 -9.60 6.77 31.94
N PHE A 339 -10.71 6.47 32.62
CA PHE A 339 -10.72 6.01 33.99
C PHE A 339 -10.02 4.65 34.12
N THR A 340 -10.37 3.66 33.29
CA THR A 340 -9.74 2.33 33.31
C THR A 340 -8.24 2.41 33.06
N ALA A 341 -7.81 3.22 32.10
CA ALA A 341 -6.38 3.41 31.83
C ALA A 341 -5.65 4.14 32.98
N GLY A 342 -6.32 5.11 33.61
CA GLY A 342 -5.80 5.78 34.80
C GLY A 342 -5.59 4.82 35.97
N CYS A 343 -6.57 3.94 36.24
CA CYS A 343 -6.42 2.85 37.22
C CYS A 343 -5.31 1.88 36.84
N GLY A 344 -5.20 1.51 35.55
CA GLY A 344 -4.13 0.67 35.05
C GLY A 344 -2.74 1.26 35.28
N TYR A 345 -2.58 2.56 35.01
CA TYR A 345 -1.34 3.28 35.33
C TYR A 345 -1.07 3.26 36.84
N TRP A 346 -2.08 3.57 37.65
CA TRP A 346 -1.93 3.62 39.10
C TRP A 346 -1.49 2.27 39.70
N LEU A 347 -1.99 1.16 39.16
CA LEU A 347 -1.62 -0.19 39.59
C LEU A 347 -0.27 -0.66 39.05
N SER A 348 0.24 -0.03 37.98
CA SER A 348 1.49 -0.44 37.32
C SER A 348 2.77 0.00 38.06
N THR A 349 2.65 0.89 39.04
CA THR A 349 3.80 1.48 39.74
C THR A 349 3.53 1.61 41.24
N SER A 350 4.58 1.47 42.05
CA SER A 350 4.54 1.74 43.49
C SER A 350 4.64 3.22 43.84
N GLN A 351 5.03 4.07 42.87
CA GLN A 351 5.13 5.54 43.04
C GLN A 351 4.41 6.25 41.88
N PRO A 352 3.08 6.43 41.97
CA PRO A 352 2.31 7.04 40.90
C PRO A 352 2.56 8.55 40.81
N GLU A 353 3.09 8.99 39.68
CA GLU A 353 3.20 10.43 39.38
C GLU A 353 1.89 10.98 38.81
N PHE A 354 1.29 11.98 39.47
CA PHE A 354 0.06 12.65 39.02
C PHE A 354 0.19 13.32 37.65
N ARG A 355 1.38 13.85 37.32
CA ARG A 355 1.63 14.46 36.01
C ARG A 355 1.48 13.43 34.89
N MET A 356 2.06 12.25 35.06
CA MET A 356 1.98 11.16 34.08
C MET A 356 0.55 10.63 33.95
N LEU A 357 -0.15 10.47 35.07
CA LEU A 357 -1.58 10.12 35.08
C LEU A 357 -2.40 11.13 34.25
N ALA A 358 -2.20 12.44 34.48
CA ALA A 358 -2.89 13.48 33.74
C ALA A 358 -2.59 13.44 32.24
N MET A 359 -1.32 13.22 31.85
CA MET A 359 -0.93 13.09 30.44
C MET A 359 -1.57 11.87 29.77
N VAL A 360 -1.62 10.73 30.45
CA VAL A 360 -2.31 9.53 29.93
C VAL A 360 -3.81 9.81 29.74
N VAL A 361 -4.47 10.40 30.73
CA VAL A 361 -5.90 10.73 30.67
C VAL A 361 -6.19 11.69 29.52
N VAL A 362 -5.46 12.79 29.40
CA VAL A 362 -5.63 13.78 28.31
C VAL A 362 -5.41 13.12 26.95
N GLY A 363 -4.35 12.30 26.80
CA GLY A 363 -4.07 11.60 25.55
C GLY A 363 -5.20 10.66 25.12
N ILE A 364 -5.83 9.96 26.06
CA ILE A 364 -6.97 9.07 25.79
C ILE A 364 -8.21 9.86 25.39
N PHE A 365 -8.48 11.00 26.03
CA PHE A 365 -9.59 11.86 25.63
C PHE A 365 -9.44 12.39 24.20
N LEU A 366 -8.24 12.83 23.83
CA LEU A 366 -7.93 13.29 22.48
C LEU A 366 -8.08 12.17 21.45
N LEU A 367 -7.41 11.03 21.69
CA LEU A 367 -7.39 9.90 20.77
C LEU A 367 -8.78 9.25 20.64
N GLY A 368 -9.41 8.91 21.77
CA GLY A 368 -10.71 8.24 21.79
C GLY A 368 -11.84 9.13 21.28
N GLY A 369 -11.79 10.43 21.59
CA GLY A 369 -12.72 11.41 21.05
C GLY A 369 -12.57 11.58 19.54
N GLY A 370 -11.33 11.75 19.05
CA GLY A 370 -11.04 11.88 17.62
C GLY A 370 -11.44 10.64 16.82
N SER A 371 -11.09 9.45 17.30
CA SER A 371 -11.45 8.16 16.70
C SER A 371 -12.98 7.98 16.64
N SER A 372 -13.70 8.33 17.72
CA SER A 372 -15.17 8.24 17.76
C SER A 372 -15.84 9.21 16.77
N VAL A 373 -15.33 10.44 16.63
CA VAL A 373 -15.85 11.41 15.66
C VAL A 373 -15.64 10.89 14.24
N LEU A 374 -14.43 10.43 13.92
CA LEU A 374 -14.11 9.87 12.60
C LEU A 374 -14.96 8.63 12.29
N ASN A 375 -15.20 7.77 13.26
CA ASN A 375 -16.07 6.61 13.08
C ASN A 375 -17.49 7.03 12.65
N HIS A 376 -18.05 8.08 13.27
CA HIS A 376 -19.35 8.61 12.84
C HIS A 376 -19.29 9.27 11.44
N VAL A 377 -18.17 9.89 11.06
CA VAL A 377 -17.97 10.44 9.70
C VAL A 377 -17.98 9.31 8.66
N PHE A 378 -17.38 8.16 8.96
CA PHE A 378 -17.42 6.99 8.06
C PHE A 378 -18.81 6.35 7.98
N GLU A 379 -19.60 6.45 9.04
CA GLU A 379 -20.92 5.80 9.16
C GLU A 379 -22.10 6.70 8.73
N VAL A 380 -21.87 7.95 8.30
CA VAL A 380 -22.95 8.93 8.02
C VAL A 380 -24.05 8.38 7.13
N GLU A 381 -23.67 7.78 5.99
CA GLU A 381 -24.61 7.24 5.01
C GLU A 381 -25.40 6.06 5.56
N THR A 382 -24.72 5.14 6.25
CA THR A 382 -25.35 3.96 6.86
C THR A 382 -26.28 4.34 8.01
N ASP A 383 -25.88 5.30 8.83
CA ASP A 383 -26.68 5.77 9.95
C ASP A 383 -27.94 6.50 9.48
N ALA A 384 -27.86 7.24 8.37
CA ALA A 384 -29.03 7.91 7.76
C ALA A 384 -30.16 6.91 7.40
N LEU A 385 -29.80 5.66 7.09
CA LEU A 385 -30.75 4.61 6.69
C LEU A 385 -31.37 3.86 7.88
N MET A 386 -30.84 4.02 9.09
CA MET A 386 -31.24 3.24 10.26
C MET A 386 -32.14 4.06 11.20
N ALA A 387 -33.32 3.52 11.55
CA ALA A 387 -34.29 4.20 12.42
C ALA A 387 -33.71 4.68 13.76
N ARG A 388 -32.73 3.94 14.30
CA ARG A 388 -32.06 4.26 15.58
C ARG A 388 -31.02 5.38 15.46
N THR A 389 -30.34 5.53 14.32
CA THR A 389 -29.15 6.37 14.19
C THR A 389 -29.30 7.51 13.18
N ARG A 390 -30.39 7.55 12.42
CA ARG A 390 -30.71 8.63 11.47
C ARG A 390 -30.77 10.04 12.08
N ASN A 391 -31.04 10.12 13.38
CA ASN A 391 -31.12 11.39 14.12
C ASN A 391 -29.79 11.80 14.76
N ARG A 392 -28.70 11.03 14.57
CA ARG A 392 -27.36 11.41 15.04
C ARG A 392 -26.90 12.73 14.42
N PRO A 393 -25.94 13.45 15.02
CA PRO A 393 -25.59 14.79 14.57
C PRO A 393 -25.17 14.93 13.11
N LEU A 394 -24.44 13.97 12.55
CA LEU A 394 -23.99 14.01 11.15
C LEU A 394 -25.09 13.59 10.14
N PRO A 395 -25.75 12.42 10.29
CA PRO A 395 -26.83 12.02 9.37
C PRO A 395 -28.02 13.00 9.35
N ALA A 396 -28.32 13.62 10.50
CA ALA A 396 -29.38 14.61 10.60
C ALA A 396 -28.97 16.00 10.08
N GLY A 397 -27.73 16.18 9.61
CA GLY A 397 -27.22 17.46 9.12
C GLY A 397 -27.04 18.54 10.19
N ARG A 398 -27.04 18.18 11.48
CA ARG A 398 -26.85 19.12 12.60
C ARG A 398 -25.39 19.56 12.76
N VAL A 399 -24.44 18.74 12.26
CA VAL A 399 -23.00 19.04 12.19
C VAL A 399 -22.53 18.78 10.77
N SER A 400 -21.72 19.69 10.22
CA SER A 400 -21.04 19.51 8.93
C SER A 400 -20.08 18.32 8.95
N THR A 401 -20.19 17.43 7.96
CA THR A 401 -19.32 16.25 7.81
C THR A 401 -17.85 16.63 7.62
N VAL A 402 -17.58 17.66 6.79
CA VAL A 402 -16.22 18.17 6.54
C VAL A 402 -15.60 18.75 7.81
N MET A 403 -16.39 19.46 8.61
CA MET A 403 -15.90 20.01 9.88
C MET A 403 -15.63 18.90 10.89
N ALA A 404 -16.52 17.91 11.00
CA ALA A 404 -16.33 16.76 11.87
C ALA A 404 -15.10 15.93 11.46
N GLU A 405 -14.85 15.74 10.17
CA GLU A 405 -13.63 15.09 9.66
C GLU A 405 -12.38 15.84 10.11
N ARG A 406 -12.35 17.17 9.93
CA ARG A 406 -11.20 18.01 10.33
C ARG A 406 -10.96 17.96 11.84
N VAL A 407 -12.02 18.10 12.65
CA VAL A 407 -11.92 18.08 14.11
C VAL A 407 -11.51 16.69 14.60
N GLY A 408 -12.13 15.63 14.07
CA GLY A 408 -11.79 14.24 14.40
C GLY A 408 -10.34 13.89 14.06
N ALA A 409 -9.87 14.28 12.87
CA ALA A 409 -8.49 14.07 12.44
C ALA A 409 -7.50 14.88 13.30
N ALA A 410 -7.82 16.14 13.63
CA ALA A 410 -6.97 16.97 14.49
C ALA A 410 -6.86 16.41 15.91
N LEU A 411 -7.97 15.95 16.50
CA LEU A 411 -7.99 15.32 17.82
C LEU A 411 -7.25 13.98 17.83
N GLY A 412 -7.49 13.14 16.82
CA GLY A 412 -6.83 11.83 16.68
C GLY A 412 -5.32 11.96 16.51
N LEU A 413 -4.88 12.77 15.54
CA LEU A 413 -3.46 13.03 15.30
C LEU A 413 -2.81 13.73 16.50
N GLY A 414 -3.50 14.70 17.09
CA GLY A 414 -3.07 15.37 18.31
C GLY A 414 -2.90 14.40 19.47
N GLY A 415 -3.82 13.46 19.66
CA GLY A 415 -3.74 12.41 20.67
C GLY A 415 -2.55 11.47 20.46
N VAL A 416 -2.32 11.01 19.22
CA VAL A 416 -1.16 10.17 18.87
C VAL A 416 0.15 10.90 19.15
N LEU A 417 0.29 12.14 18.69
CA LEU A 417 1.49 12.95 18.90
C LEU A 417 1.70 13.26 20.38
N PHE A 418 0.63 13.63 21.10
CA PHE A 418 0.69 13.94 22.52
C PHE A 418 1.13 12.72 23.34
N LEU A 419 0.55 11.55 23.10
CA LEU A 419 0.97 10.30 23.76
C LEU A 419 2.40 9.91 23.38
N GLY A 420 2.79 10.08 22.13
CA GLY A 420 4.14 9.77 21.64
C GLY A 420 5.23 10.64 22.28
N VAL A 421 4.96 11.94 22.45
CA VAL A 421 5.94 12.92 22.96
C VAL A 421 5.88 13.07 24.48
N ALA A 422 4.67 13.23 25.04
CA ALA A 422 4.49 13.56 26.45
C ALA A 422 4.51 12.33 27.37
N VAL A 423 4.15 11.14 26.85
CA VAL A 423 4.18 9.88 27.61
C VAL A 423 5.41 9.09 27.21
N ARG A 424 5.36 8.36 26.08
CA ARG A 424 6.50 7.62 25.50
C ARG A 424 6.25 7.34 24.01
N PRO A 425 7.29 7.21 23.16
CA PRO A 425 7.13 6.90 21.73
C PRO A 425 6.29 5.65 21.45
N LEU A 426 6.45 4.60 22.28
CA LEU A 426 5.67 3.37 22.16
C LEU A 426 4.17 3.62 22.33
N CYS A 427 3.76 4.52 23.22
CA CYS A 427 2.35 4.87 23.43
C CYS A 427 1.75 5.54 22.19
N GLY A 428 2.51 6.40 21.51
CA GLY A 428 2.10 6.99 20.23
C GLY A 428 1.98 5.94 19.12
N ILE A 429 2.92 5.01 19.03
CA ILE A 429 2.87 3.91 18.04
C ILE A 429 1.64 3.02 18.28
N LEU A 430 1.40 2.61 19.53
CA LEU A 430 0.24 1.81 19.89
C LEU A 430 -1.08 2.57 19.65
N ALA A 431 -1.11 3.88 19.95
CA ALA A 431 -2.24 4.75 19.68
C ALA A 431 -2.54 4.92 18.19
N MET A 432 -1.53 4.82 17.31
CA MET A 432 -1.71 4.89 15.86
C MET A 432 -2.26 3.57 15.27
N LEU A 433 -2.01 2.44 15.95
CA LEU A 433 -2.50 1.12 15.54
C LEU A 433 -3.92 0.83 16.04
N ALA A 434 -4.33 1.48 17.13
CA ALA A 434 -5.67 1.39 17.73
C ALA A 434 -6.65 2.33 17.01
#